data_AF-A0A960KBC6-F1
#
_entry.id   AF-A0A960KBC6-F1
#
_cell.length_a   1.000
_cell.length_b   1.000
_cell.length_c   1.000
_cell.angle_alpha   90.00
_cell.angle_beta   90.00
_cell.angle_gamma   90.00
#
_symmetry.space_group_name_H-M   'P 1'
#
loop_
_entity.id
_entity.type
_entity.pdbx_description
1 polymer ?
#
loop_
_entity_poly.entity_id
_entity_poly.type
_entity_poly.pdbx_seq_one_letter_code
_entity_poly.pdbx_strand_id
1 'polypeptide(L)'
;MFHLDGTWVASASDLVTAMTCEYQLLARRAEKAGLVAKLDVAEDALQARAAVLGDQHEAATLAELVAAHGTGAPGGVVTIDRPSTKSRESLVAAHEQTRDALLAGAQVVFQAAFFDGTFHGMADFVVRVDDGSAPGPRYEVADTKLARSARAKALLQLATYANQIEAMGFPAPERVHLWLGDGAKPSFRSADLEPVLVERWGRLRELLDSPAT
;
A
#
# COMPACT_ATOMS: atom_id res chain seq x y z
N MET A 1 0.03 -11.15 -5.35
CA MET A 1 1.31 -11.80 -4.97
C MET A 1 2.05 -12.20 -6.22
N PHE A 2 3.35 -12.42 -6.10
CA PHE A 2 4.19 -12.97 -7.17
C PHE A 2 5.34 -13.77 -6.56
N HIS A 3 6.00 -14.58 -7.39
CA HIS A 3 7.15 -15.37 -6.98
C HIS A 3 8.44 -14.71 -7.45
N LEU A 4 9.38 -14.48 -6.54
CA LEU A 4 10.64 -13.79 -6.78
C LEU A 4 11.78 -14.53 -6.06
N ASP A 5 12.75 -15.03 -6.82
CA ASP A 5 13.95 -15.71 -6.30
C ASP A 5 13.65 -16.85 -5.30
N GLY A 6 12.64 -17.68 -5.58
CA GLY A 6 12.26 -18.79 -4.69
C GLY A 6 11.34 -18.39 -3.53
N THR A 7 10.93 -17.12 -3.44
CA THR A 7 10.12 -16.60 -2.33
C THR A 7 8.80 -16.01 -2.84
N TRP A 8 7.70 -16.24 -2.11
CA TRP A 8 6.45 -15.54 -2.36
C TRP A 8 6.50 -14.13 -1.80
N VAL A 9 6.20 -13.15 -2.66
CA VAL A 9 6.03 -11.74 -2.28
C VAL A 9 4.55 -11.41 -2.28
N ALA A 10 4.01 -11.15 -1.09
CA ALA A 10 2.63 -10.77 -0.86
C ALA A 10 2.42 -9.26 -0.96
N SER A 11 1.16 -8.83 -1.11
CA SER A 11 0.75 -7.43 -1.10
C SER A 11 -0.40 -7.20 -0.13
N ALA A 12 -0.70 -5.94 0.16
CA ALA A 12 -1.84 -5.56 0.99
C ALA A 12 -3.17 -6.04 0.37
N SER A 13 -3.26 -6.10 -0.96
CA SER A 13 -4.41 -6.66 -1.68
C SER A 13 -4.54 -8.18 -1.52
N ASP A 14 -3.43 -8.91 -1.38
CA ASP A 14 -3.46 -10.35 -1.08
C ASP A 14 -3.97 -10.60 0.34
N LEU A 15 -3.53 -9.79 1.31
CA LEU A 15 -4.04 -9.83 2.69
C LEU A 15 -5.56 -9.61 2.73
N VAL A 16 -6.06 -8.58 2.03
CA VAL A 16 -7.49 -8.32 1.90
C VAL A 16 -8.22 -9.48 1.22
N THR A 17 -7.60 -10.09 0.21
CA THR A 17 -8.16 -11.26 -0.49
C THR A 17 -8.25 -12.45 0.46
N ALA A 18 -7.19 -12.75 1.22
CA ALA A 18 -7.16 -13.84 2.20
C ALA A 18 -8.22 -13.67 3.28
N MET A 19 -8.37 -12.45 3.81
CA MET A 19 -9.39 -12.11 4.80
C MET A 19 -10.82 -12.30 4.25
N THR A 20 -11.03 -12.06 2.96
CA THR A 20 -12.35 -12.22 2.33
C THR A 20 -12.63 -13.67 1.95
N CYS A 21 -11.63 -14.37 1.40
CA CYS A 21 -11.72 -15.74 0.92
C CYS A 21 -10.32 -16.36 0.77
N GLU A 22 -9.93 -17.23 1.71
CA GLU A 22 -8.64 -17.95 1.65
C GLU A 22 -8.52 -18.83 0.40
N TYR A 23 -9.63 -19.45 -0.04
CA TYR A 23 -9.65 -20.23 -1.28
C TYR A 23 -9.28 -19.37 -2.50
N GLN A 24 -9.80 -18.12 -2.57
CA GLN A 24 -9.47 -17.22 -3.66
C GLN A 24 -7.98 -16.84 -3.67
N LEU A 25 -7.39 -16.66 -2.49
CA LEU A 25 -5.94 -16.45 -2.36
C LEU A 25 -5.15 -17.65 -2.90
N LEU A 26 -5.50 -18.87 -2.47
CA LEU A 26 -4.81 -20.09 -2.87
C LEU A 26 -4.99 -20.40 -4.36
N ALA A 27 -6.17 -20.16 -4.93
CA ALA A 27 -6.42 -20.30 -6.36
C ALA A 27 -5.54 -19.33 -7.18
N ARG A 28 -5.41 -18.07 -6.74
CA ARG A 28 -4.49 -17.10 -7.36
C ARG A 28 -3.03 -17.55 -7.23
N ARG A 29 -2.63 -18.10 -6.09
CA ARG A 29 -1.29 -18.65 -5.88
C ARG A 29 -1.02 -19.81 -6.84
N ALA A 30 -1.95 -20.74 -6.98
CA ALA A 30 -1.85 -21.87 -7.91
C ALA A 30 -1.72 -21.40 -9.37
N GLU A 31 -2.48 -20.39 -9.77
CA GLU A 31 -2.35 -19.75 -11.10
C GLU A 31 -0.94 -19.17 -11.29
N LYS A 32 -0.45 -18.40 -10.31
CA LYS A 32 0.89 -17.79 -10.38
C LYS A 32 2.04 -18.81 -10.34
N ALA A 33 1.80 -19.97 -9.73
CA ALA A 33 2.71 -21.11 -9.74
C ALA A 33 2.64 -21.94 -11.03
N GLY A 34 1.69 -21.67 -11.94
CA GLY A 34 1.48 -22.43 -13.16
C GLY A 34 0.84 -23.81 -12.95
N LEU A 35 0.25 -24.06 -11.76
CA LEU A 35 -0.42 -25.32 -11.43
C LEU A 35 -1.82 -25.41 -12.06
N VAL A 36 -2.44 -24.27 -12.31
CA VAL A 36 -3.75 -24.17 -12.97
C VAL A 36 -3.70 -23.12 -14.07
N ALA A 37 -4.51 -23.30 -15.10
CA ALA A 37 -4.68 -22.29 -16.13
C ALA A 37 -5.36 -21.05 -15.55
N LYS A 38 -4.97 -19.87 -16.05
CA LYS A 38 -5.66 -18.62 -15.75
C LYS A 38 -7.10 -18.71 -16.27
N LEU A 39 -8.06 -18.42 -15.39
CA LEU A 39 -9.46 -18.32 -15.78
C LEU A 39 -9.64 -17.12 -16.71
N ASP A 40 -10.21 -17.37 -17.88
CA ASP A 40 -10.66 -16.33 -18.79
C ASP A 40 -12.03 -15.82 -18.32
N VAL A 41 -12.00 -14.81 -17.46
CA VAL A 41 -13.19 -14.13 -16.95
C VAL A 41 -13.31 -12.81 -17.70
N ALA A 42 -14.47 -12.59 -18.34
CA ALA A 42 -14.75 -11.33 -19.01
C ALA A 42 -14.58 -10.14 -18.04
N GLU A 43 -13.94 -9.08 -18.52
CA GLU A 43 -13.74 -7.87 -17.72
C GLU A 43 -15.10 -7.24 -17.37
N ASP A 44 -15.31 -6.99 -16.08
CA ASP A 44 -16.50 -6.28 -15.61
C ASP A 44 -16.37 -4.80 -15.99
N ALA A 45 -17.21 -4.34 -16.92
CA ALA A 45 -17.19 -2.97 -17.41
C ALA A 45 -17.42 -1.92 -16.31
N LEU A 46 -18.19 -2.23 -15.27
CA LEU A 46 -18.38 -1.35 -14.12
C LEU A 46 -17.11 -1.28 -13.28
N GLN A 47 -16.43 -2.41 -13.07
CA GLN A 47 -15.15 -2.45 -12.36
C GLN A 47 -14.06 -1.68 -13.13
N ALA A 48 -13.97 -1.87 -14.45
CA ALA A 48 -13.05 -1.12 -15.31
C ALA A 48 -13.32 0.38 -15.25
N ARG A 49 -14.59 0.78 -15.32
CA ARG A 49 -14.98 2.19 -15.18
C ARG A 49 -14.64 2.75 -13.80
N ALA A 50 -14.86 1.99 -12.73
CA ALA A 50 -14.53 2.40 -11.38
C ALA A 50 -13.01 2.59 -11.18
N ALA A 51 -12.18 1.75 -11.81
CA ALA A 51 -10.73 1.92 -11.80
C ALA A 51 -10.30 3.23 -12.45
N VAL A 52 -10.80 3.52 -13.66
CA VAL A 52 -10.50 4.78 -14.37
C VAL A 52 -10.88 6.02 -13.55
N LEU A 53 -12.06 6.01 -12.94
CA LEU A 53 -12.48 7.11 -12.09
C LEU A 53 -11.58 7.22 -10.84
N GLY A 54 -11.09 6.08 -10.32
CA GLY A 54 -10.20 6.03 -9.16
C GLY A 54 -8.88 6.71 -9.47
N ASP A 55 -8.27 6.37 -10.61
CA ASP A 55 -7.03 6.98 -11.10
C ASP A 55 -7.18 8.50 -11.29
N GLN A 56 -8.36 8.95 -11.77
CA GLN A 56 -8.66 10.38 -11.92
C GLN A 56 -8.73 11.11 -10.57
N HIS A 57 -9.31 10.48 -9.54
CA HIS A 57 -9.40 11.05 -8.20
C HIS A 57 -8.04 11.11 -7.50
N GLU A 58 -7.22 10.07 -7.67
CA GLU A 58 -5.82 10.06 -7.21
C GLU A 58 -5.02 11.19 -7.87
N ALA A 59 -5.13 11.33 -9.20
CA ALA A 59 -4.45 12.38 -9.96
C ALA A 59 -4.90 13.80 -9.58
N ALA A 60 -6.21 14.00 -9.33
CA ALA A 60 -6.72 15.27 -8.85
C ALA A 60 -6.16 15.63 -7.47
N THR A 61 -6.12 14.65 -6.56
CA THR A 61 -5.54 14.82 -5.22
C THR A 61 -4.04 15.15 -5.30
N LEU A 62 -3.29 14.46 -6.16
CA LEU A 62 -1.88 14.77 -6.40
C LEU A 62 -1.69 16.21 -6.91
N ALA A 63 -2.50 16.66 -7.87
CA ALA A 63 -2.42 18.01 -8.41
C ALA A 63 -2.64 19.08 -7.33
N GLU A 64 -3.60 18.86 -6.42
CA GLU A 64 -3.84 19.74 -5.27
C GLU A 64 -2.60 19.81 -4.34
N LEU A 65 -2.00 18.67 -4.02
CA LEU A 65 -0.82 18.61 -3.15
C LEU A 65 0.40 19.27 -3.79
N VAL A 66 0.62 19.05 -5.08
CA VAL A 66 1.69 19.72 -5.84
C VAL A 66 1.46 21.23 -5.91
N ALA A 67 0.22 21.68 -6.10
CA ALA A 67 -0.10 23.10 -6.09
C ALA A 67 0.14 23.75 -4.72
N ALA A 68 -0.11 23.02 -3.63
CA ALA A 68 0.07 23.51 -2.27
C ALA A 68 1.53 23.52 -1.80
N HIS A 69 2.32 22.51 -2.18
CA HIS A 69 3.66 22.26 -1.61
C HIS A 69 4.81 22.36 -2.61
N GLY A 70 4.52 22.42 -3.92
CA GLY A 70 5.53 22.28 -4.96
C GLY A 70 6.03 20.84 -5.12
N THR A 71 7.10 20.66 -5.88
CA THR A 71 7.70 19.35 -6.15
C THR A 71 9.08 19.23 -5.52
N GLY A 72 9.50 17.99 -5.23
CA GLY A 72 10.80 17.66 -4.68
C GLY A 72 10.87 17.72 -3.15
N ALA A 73 12.05 17.41 -2.60
CA ALA A 73 12.35 17.50 -1.19
C ALA A 73 13.50 18.50 -0.95
N PRO A 74 13.53 19.22 0.19
CA PRO A 74 12.55 19.16 1.29
C PRO A 74 11.24 19.91 0.98
N GLY A 75 10.16 19.53 1.67
CA GLY A 75 8.93 20.31 1.77
C GLY A 75 7.92 20.21 0.60
N GLY A 76 8.27 19.57 -0.51
CA GLY A 76 7.37 19.36 -1.65
C GLY A 76 6.88 17.92 -1.78
N VAL A 77 6.32 17.63 -2.95
CA VAL A 77 5.84 16.28 -3.34
C VAL A 77 6.91 15.54 -4.13
N VAL A 78 7.27 14.34 -3.69
CA VAL A 78 8.14 13.41 -4.42
C VAL A 78 7.31 12.25 -4.96
N THR A 79 7.47 11.91 -6.23
CA THR A 79 6.79 10.77 -6.87
C THR A 79 7.77 9.62 -7.03
N ILE A 80 7.34 8.42 -6.66
CA ILE A 80 8.11 7.19 -6.87
C ILE A 80 7.54 6.45 -8.08
N ASP A 81 8.40 6.12 -9.03
CA ASP A 81 8.01 5.35 -10.21
C ASP A 81 7.66 3.91 -9.83
N ARG A 82 6.66 3.34 -10.51
CA ARG A 82 6.22 1.97 -10.25
C ARG A 82 7.33 0.96 -10.58
N PRO A 83 7.81 0.17 -9.61
CA PRO A 83 8.88 -0.79 -9.86
C PRO A 83 8.39 -2.01 -10.66
N SER A 84 9.34 -2.72 -11.26
CA SER A 84 9.08 -4.02 -11.88
C SER A 84 9.03 -5.12 -10.81
N THR A 85 7.90 -5.81 -10.71
CA THR A 85 7.74 -6.98 -9.80
C THR A 85 8.54 -8.21 -10.23
N LYS A 86 9.22 -8.15 -11.39
CA LYS A 86 10.11 -9.21 -11.87
C LYS A 86 11.57 -9.02 -11.45
N SER A 87 11.90 -7.90 -10.80
CA SER A 87 13.27 -7.59 -10.40
C SER A 87 13.32 -7.18 -8.93
N ARG A 88 14.07 -7.96 -8.13
CA ARG A 88 14.35 -7.63 -6.73
C ARG A 88 15.04 -6.28 -6.61
N GLU A 89 16.02 -6.04 -7.47
CA GLU A 89 16.76 -4.78 -7.51
C GLU A 89 15.82 -3.59 -7.75
N SER A 90 14.86 -3.72 -8.67
CA SER A 90 13.86 -2.66 -8.93
C SER A 90 12.97 -2.39 -7.72
N LEU A 91 12.55 -3.43 -7.00
CA LEU A 91 11.72 -3.29 -5.81
C LEU A 91 12.49 -2.66 -4.65
N VAL A 92 13.74 -3.09 -4.43
CA VAL A 92 14.65 -2.49 -3.44
C VAL A 92 14.90 -1.03 -3.79
N ALA A 93 15.22 -0.71 -5.04
CA ALA A 93 15.47 0.67 -5.46
C ALA A 93 14.27 1.59 -5.19
N ALA A 94 13.04 1.17 -5.49
CA ALA A 94 11.85 1.97 -5.22
C ALA A 94 11.58 2.14 -3.71
N HIS A 95 11.85 1.11 -2.91
CA HIS A 95 11.79 1.21 -1.44
C HIS A 95 12.81 2.21 -0.89
N GLU A 96 14.06 2.14 -1.36
CA GLU A 96 15.12 3.05 -0.97
C GLU A 96 14.83 4.49 -1.40
N GLN A 97 14.30 4.72 -2.61
CA GLN A 97 13.85 6.04 -3.06
C GLN A 97 12.76 6.62 -2.16
N THR A 98 11.83 5.78 -1.69
CA THR A 98 10.81 6.19 -0.73
C THR A 98 11.48 6.61 0.58
N ARG A 99 12.36 5.77 1.13
CA ARG A 99 13.09 6.09 2.37
C ARG A 99 13.88 7.39 2.27
N ASP A 100 14.61 7.57 1.17
CA ASP A 100 15.46 8.74 0.95
C ASP A 100 14.62 10.02 0.81
N ALA A 101 13.44 9.95 0.19
CA ALA A 101 12.51 11.08 0.13
C ALA A 101 11.99 11.50 1.51
N LEU A 102 11.67 10.52 2.37
CA LEU A 102 11.24 10.77 3.75
C LEU A 102 12.40 11.34 4.60
N LEU A 103 13.61 10.80 4.46
CA LEU A 103 14.81 11.33 5.13
C LEU A 103 15.16 12.75 4.68
N ALA A 104 14.97 13.05 3.40
CA ALA A 104 15.15 14.38 2.83
C ALA A 104 14.05 15.38 3.27
N GLY A 105 13.06 14.93 4.04
CA GLY A 105 12.00 15.79 4.57
C GLY A 105 10.96 16.19 3.54
N ALA A 106 10.64 15.32 2.57
CA ALA A 106 9.50 15.50 1.67
C ALA A 106 8.22 15.76 2.48
N GLN A 107 7.37 16.66 1.99
CA GLN A 107 6.07 16.91 2.60
C GLN A 107 5.07 15.81 2.25
N VAL A 108 5.16 15.28 1.02
CA VAL A 108 4.39 14.14 0.55
C VAL A 108 5.27 13.25 -0.32
N VAL A 109 5.16 11.93 -0.15
CA VAL A 109 5.63 10.96 -1.13
C VAL A 109 4.42 10.30 -1.78
N PHE A 110 4.26 10.53 -3.09
CA PHE A 110 3.22 9.92 -3.91
C PHE A 110 3.70 8.58 -4.47
N GLN A 111 2.82 7.58 -4.45
CA GLN A 111 3.13 6.20 -4.87
C GLN A 111 4.29 5.59 -4.06
N ALA A 112 4.35 5.91 -2.77
CA ALA A 112 5.39 5.45 -1.84
C ALA A 112 5.50 3.92 -1.84
N ALA A 113 6.67 3.41 -2.20
CA ALA A 113 6.89 1.98 -2.40
C ALA A 113 7.53 1.32 -1.17
N PHE A 114 7.01 0.15 -0.83
CA PHE A 114 7.50 -0.67 0.27
C PHE A 114 7.92 -2.04 -0.24
N PHE A 115 9.06 -2.52 0.27
CA PHE A 115 9.55 -3.87 -0.01
C PHE A 115 10.41 -4.38 1.15
N ASP A 116 10.07 -5.53 1.72
CA ASP A 116 10.83 -6.15 2.83
C ASP A 116 11.43 -7.53 2.48
N GLY A 117 11.30 -7.94 1.22
CA GLY A 117 11.72 -9.26 0.73
C GLY A 117 10.60 -10.30 0.66
N THR A 118 9.54 -10.16 1.46
CA THR A 118 8.35 -11.02 1.48
C THR A 118 7.04 -10.27 1.23
N PHE A 119 7.10 -8.93 1.29
CA PHE A 119 6.02 -8.02 1.01
C PHE A 119 6.44 -7.01 -0.06
N HIS A 120 5.49 -6.63 -0.91
CA HIS A 120 5.55 -5.44 -1.74
C HIS A 120 4.19 -4.74 -1.80
N GLY A 121 4.19 -3.42 -1.70
CA GLY A 121 3.03 -2.61 -2.00
C GLY A 121 3.38 -1.14 -2.19
N MET A 122 2.41 -0.37 -2.67
CA MET A 122 2.54 1.06 -2.88
C MET A 122 1.36 1.75 -2.21
N ALA A 123 1.64 2.69 -1.32
CA ALA A 123 0.63 3.59 -0.78
C ALA A 123 0.45 4.75 -1.75
N ASP A 124 -0.79 5.20 -1.96
CA ASP A 124 -1.06 6.37 -2.81
C ASP A 124 -0.28 7.58 -2.27
N PHE A 125 -0.34 7.85 -0.97
CA PHE A 125 0.35 8.97 -0.34
C PHE A 125 0.94 8.61 1.03
N VAL A 126 2.14 9.13 1.29
CA VAL A 126 2.75 9.22 2.63
C VAL A 126 2.97 10.69 2.93
N VAL A 127 2.38 11.20 4.00
CA VAL A 127 2.31 12.63 4.31
C VAL A 127 3.07 12.92 5.59
N ARG A 128 3.88 13.96 5.56
CA ARG A 128 4.60 14.45 6.75
C ARG A 128 3.64 15.12 7.73
N VAL A 129 3.76 14.75 8.99
CA VAL A 129 3.04 15.33 10.13
C VAL A 129 4.07 15.88 11.12
N ASP A 130 4.07 17.21 11.26
CA ASP A 130 4.92 17.93 12.20
C ASP A 130 4.07 18.40 13.40
N ASP A 131 3.75 17.48 14.30
CA ASP A 131 2.97 17.74 15.51
C ASP A 131 3.82 17.95 16.78
N GLY A 132 5.15 17.77 16.66
CA GLY A 132 6.10 17.87 17.76
C GLY A 132 6.03 16.70 18.76
N SER A 133 5.32 15.61 18.44
CA SER A 133 5.13 14.47 19.35
C SER A 133 6.31 13.48 19.38
N ALA A 134 7.25 13.59 18.44
CA ALA A 134 8.46 12.76 18.34
C ALA A 134 9.71 13.60 18.02
N PRO A 135 10.93 13.11 18.34
CA PRO A 135 12.20 13.78 18.03
C PRO A 135 12.59 13.71 16.54
N GLY A 136 11.63 13.94 15.64
CA GLY A 136 11.75 13.91 14.19
C GLY A 136 10.37 13.99 13.52
N PRO A 137 10.31 14.21 12.19
CA PRO A 137 9.04 14.22 11.47
C PRO A 137 8.37 12.84 11.56
N ARG A 138 7.06 12.84 11.79
CA ARG A 138 6.24 11.63 11.64
C ARG A 138 5.68 11.59 10.23
N TYR A 139 5.46 10.40 9.71
CA TYR A 139 4.84 10.20 8.42
C TYR A 139 3.60 9.33 8.57
N GLU A 140 2.51 9.74 7.93
CA GLU A 140 1.22 9.04 7.98
C GLU A 140 0.78 8.65 6.58
N VAL A 141 0.15 7.48 6.45
CA VAL A 141 -0.25 6.93 5.15
C VAL A 141 -1.68 7.34 4.82
N ALA A 142 -1.91 7.69 3.55
CA ALA A 142 -3.22 8.01 3.02
C ALA A 142 -3.49 7.26 1.71
N ASP A 143 -4.74 6.82 1.56
CA ASP A 143 -5.24 6.06 0.41
C ASP A 143 -6.47 6.78 -0.15
N THR A 144 -6.50 6.96 -1.47
CA THR A 144 -7.60 7.62 -2.14
C THR A 144 -8.64 6.60 -2.59
N LYS A 145 -9.91 6.91 -2.33
CA LYS A 145 -11.01 6.00 -2.66
C LYS A 145 -12.24 6.76 -3.12
N LEU A 146 -12.79 6.38 -4.26
CA LEU A 146 -14.07 6.89 -4.73
C LEU A 146 -15.26 6.41 -3.87
N ALA A 147 -15.24 5.13 -3.49
CA ALA A 147 -16.39 4.47 -2.88
C ALA A 147 -16.38 4.61 -1.35
N ARG A 148 -17.56 4.88 -0.79
CA ARG A 148 -17.77 5.08 0.66
C ARG A 148 -17.81 3.80 1.49
N SER A 149 -17.92 2.62 0.85
CA SER A 149 -18.40 1.38 1.49
C SER A 149 -17.33 0.34 1.81
N ALA A 150 -16.09 0.47 1.33
CA ALA A 150 -15.04 -0.55 1.50
C ALA A 150 -14.05 -0.27 2.65
N ARG A 151 -14.49 0.46 3.70
CA ARG A 151 -13.62 0.98 4.78
C ARG A 151 -12.75 -0.08 5.44
N ALA A 152 -13.31 -1.22 5.84
CA ALA A 152 -12.55 -2.25 6.57
C ALA A 152 -11.37 -2.82 5.76
N LYS A 153 -11.56 -3.03 4.44
CA LYS A 153 -10.51 -3.54 3.55
C LYS A 153 -9.40 -2.50 3.36
N ALA A 154 -9.78 -1.26 3.11
CA ALA A 154 -8.83 -0.16 2.92
C ALA A 154 -8.03 0.13 4.20
N LEU A 155 -8.67 0.05 5.37
CA LEU A 155 -7.99 0.22 6.66
C LEU A 155 -6.92 -0.84 6.92
N LEU A 156 -7.15 -2.09 6.52
CA LEU A 156 -6.14 -3.14 6.67
C LEU A 156 -4.93 -2.92 5.74
N GLN A 157 -5.17 -2.39 4.53
CA GLN A 157 -4.07 -2.01 3.62
C GLN A 157 -3.28 -0.84 4.19
N LEU A 158 -3.96 0.21 4.66
CA LEU A 158 -3.34 1.34 5.32
C LEU A 158 -2.54 0.93 6.56
N ALA A 159 -3.08 0.06 7.42
CA ALA A 159 -2.36 -0.46 8.58
C ALA A 159 -1.07 -1.20 8.16
N THR A 160 -1.13 -1.97 7.07
CA THR A 160 0.06 -2.63 6.50
C THR A 160 1.13 -1.59 6.12
N TYR A 161 0.75 -0.52 5.43
CA TYR A 161 1.71 0.52 5.05
C TYR A 161 2.23 1.32 6.25
N ALA A 162 1.39 1.55 7.27
CA ALA A 162 1.83 2.20 8.49
C ALA A 162 2.92 1.38 9.22
N ASN A 163 2.75 0.05 9.30
CA ASN A 163 3.75 -0.85 9.84
C ASN A 163 5.06 -0.82 9.03
N GLN A 164 4.97 -0.65 7.70
CA GLN A 164 6.16 -0.54 6.84
C GLN A 164 6.93 0.78 7.01
N ILE A 165 6.25 1.87 7.38
CA ILE A 165 6.93 3.13 7.77
C ILE A 165 7.79 2.92 9.01
N GLU A 166 7.26 2.22 10.02
CA GLU A 166 8.01 1.87 11.24
C GLU A 166 9.18 0.92 10.93
N ALA A 167 8.95 -0.12 10.13
CA ALA A 167 9.99 -1.07 9.71
C ALA A 167 11.13 -0.40 8.93
N MET A 168 10.85 0.71 8.24
CA MET A 168 11.84 1.53 7.53
C MET A 168 12.68 2.42 8.48
N GLY A 169 12.36 2.46 9.78
CA GLY A 169 13.09 3.18 10.82
C GLY A 169 12.53 4.54 11.19
N PHE A 170 11.32 4.90 10.72
CA PHE A 170 10.63 6.12 11.12
C PHE A 170 9.77 5.90 12.36
N PRO A 171 9.40 6.97 13.10
CA PRO A 171 8.41 6.85 14.17
C PRO A 171 7.10 6.23 13.67
N ALA A 172 6.55 5.28 14.43
CA ALA A 172 5.29 4.62 14.08
C ALA A 172 4.18 5.64 13.78
N PRO A 173 3.46 5.54 12.65
CA PRO A 173 2.37 6.47 12.35
C PRO A 173 1.29 6.44 13.44
N GLU A 174 0.85 7.60 13.94
CA GLU A 174 -0.23 7.64 14.93
C GLU A 174 -1.56 7.32 14.27
N ARG A 175 -1.74 7.82 13.04
CA ARG A 175 -2.95 7.70 12.27
C ARG A 175 -2.69 7.22 10.84
N VAL A 176 -3.78 6.75 10.24
CA VAL A 176 -3.91 6.48 8.80
C VAL A 176 -5.15 7.20 8.26
N HIS A 177 -5.12 7.57 6.98
CA HIS A 177 -6.17 8.39 6.37
C HIS A 177 -6.80 7.74 5.15
N LEU A 178 -8.12 7.90 5.04
CA LEU A 178 -8.84 7.63 3.79
C LEU A 178 -9.25 8.96 3.18
N TRP A 179 -8.91 9.22 1.93
CA TRP A 179 -9.28 10.44 1.21
C TRP A 179 -10.35 10.11 0.18
N LEU A 180 -11.60 10.42 0.54
CA LEU A 180 -12.77 9.98 -0.20
C LEU A 180 -13.15 10.93 -1.34
N GLY A 181 -13.81 10.40 -2.36
CA GLY A 181 -14.29 11.16 -3.53
C GLY A 181 -15.33 12.24 -3.22
N ASP A 182 -15.94 12.25 -2.03
CA ASP A 182 -16.81 13.33 -1.54
C ASP A 182 -16.07 14.39 -0.71
N GLY A 183 -14.74 14.34 -0.69
CA GLY A 183 -13.87 15.27 0.02
C GLY A 183 -13.66 14.94 1.49
N ALA A 184 -14.38 13.96 2.05
CA ALA A 184 -14.15 13.53 3.43
C ALA A 184 -12.78 12.88 3.58
N LYS A 185 -12.03 13.30 4.61
CA LYS A 185 -10.69 12.75 4.95
C LYS A 185 -10.68 12.09 6.34
N PRO A 186 -11.52 11.07 6.61
CA PRO A 186 -11.54 10.42 7.92
C PRO A 186 -10.19 9.79 8.23
N SER A 187 -9.80 9.91 9.49
CA SER A 187 -8.52 9.43 9.98
C SER A 187 -8.76 8.44 11.12
N PHE A 188 -7.98 7.36 11.17
CA PHE A 188 -8.11 6.28 12.17
C PHE A 188 -6.79 6.10 12.91
N ARG A 189 -6.80 5.70 14.18
CA ARG A 189 -5.58 5.39 14.92
C ARG A 189 -4.96 4.11 14.39
N SER A 190 -3.68 4.12 14.08
CA SER A 190 -2.95 2.94 13.62
C SER A 190 -2.98 1.84 14.68
N ALA A 191 -2.85 2.22 15.96
CA ALA A 191 -2.88 1.30 17.09
C ALA A 191 -4.18 0.49 17.23
N ASP A 192 -5.31 0.99 16.70
CA ASP A 192 -6.59 0.28 16.76
C ASP A 192 -6.66 -0.84 15.69
N LEU A 193 -5.82 -0.76 14.67
CA LEU A 193 -5.79 -1.69 13.54
C LEU A 193 -4.72 -2.78 13.73
N GLU A 194 -3.68 -2.49 14.51
CA GLU A 194 -2.50 -3.34 14.70
C GLU A 194 -2.83 -4.78 15.13
N PRO A 195 -3.71 -5.04 16.13
CA PRO A 195 -4.00 -6.41 16.53
C PRO A 195 -4.59 -7.27 15.40
N VAL A 196 -5.47 -6.66 14.59
CA VAL A 196 -6.08 -7.33 13.43
C VAL A 196 -5.04 -7.53 12.32
N LEU A 197 -4.17 -6.55 12.11
CA LEU A 197 -3.09 -6.63 11.14
C LEU A 197 -2.15 -7.81 11.44
N VAL A 198 -1.69 -7.92 12.69
CA VAL A 198 -0.80 -9.00 13.14
C VAL A 198 -1.45 -10.37 12.95
N GLU A 199 -2.69 -10.55 13.39
CA GLU A 199 -3.45 -11.80 13.22
C GLU A 199 -3.55 -12.18 11.72
N ARG A 200 -3.94 -11.23 10.87
CA ARG A 200 -4.20 -11.48 9.45
C ARG A 200 -2.92 -11.75 8.66
N TRP A 201 -1.81 -11.06 8.98
CA TRP A 201 -0.51 -11.35 8.37
C TRP A 201 0.05 -12.70 8.81
N GLY A 202 -0.13 -13.08 10.08
CA GLY A 202 0.22 -14.41 10.56
C GLY A 202 -0.49 -15.50 9.74
N ARG A 203 -1.80 -15.37 9.60
CA ARG A 203 -2.61 -16.32 8.81
C ARG A 203 -2.21 -16.35 7.34
N LEU A 204 -1.94 -15.18 6.74
CA LEU A 204 -1.49 -15.12 5.34
C LEU A 204 -0.15 -15.84 5.15
N ARG A 205 0.81 -15.67 6.06
CA ARG A 205 2.11 -16.36 6.00
C ARG A 205 1.94 -17.88 6.08
N GLU A 206 1.12 -18.38 7.00
CA GLU A 206 0.80 -19.82 7.09
C GLU A 206 0.27 -20.39 5.74
N LEU A 207 -0.64 -19.65 5.09
CA LEU A 207 -1.21 -20.05 3.80
C LEU A 207 -0.19 -20.03 2.66
N LEU A 208 0.81 -19.13 2.72
CA LEU A 208 1.86 -19.02 1.71
C LEU A 208 3.02 -20.02 1.93
N ASP A 209 3.27 -20.40 3.18
CA ASP A 209 4.30 -21.39 3.53
C ASP A 209 3.81 -22.84 3.34
N SER A 210 2.49 -23.05 3.36
CA SER A 210 1.89 -24.36 3.07
C SER A 210 2.19 -24.81 1.63
N PRO A 211 2.45 -26.11 1.37
CA PRO A 211 2.62 -26.62 0.01
C PRO A 211 1.39 -26.30 -0.85
N ALA A 212 1.60 -25.89 -2.09
CA ALA A 212 0.52 -25.81 -3.06
C ALA A 212 0.18 -27.25 -3.50
N THR A 213 -0.76 -27.88 -2.80
CA THR A 213 -1.29 -29.21 -3.12
C THR A 213 -2.22 -29.17 -4.32
#